data_AF-A0A933P1G0-F1
#
_entry.id   AF-A0A933P1G0-F1
#
_cell.length_a   1.000
_cell.length_b   1.000
_cell.length_c   1.000
_cell.angle_alpha   90.00
_cell.angle_beta   90.00
_cell.angle_gamma   90.00
#
_symmetry.space_group_name_H-M   'P 1'
#
loop_
_entity.id
_entity.type
_entity.pdbx_description
1 polymer ?
#
loop_
_entity_poly.entity_id
_entity_poly.type
_entity_poly.pdbx_seq_one_letter_code
_entity_poly.pdbx_strand_id
1 'polypeptide(L)'
;MFFAYHRSRKSHFLLFGYGCLTLLAVSVIHLYRHSKEIHHTQQKNRNVATQIITKHTSQKDLTYYFCSHFYPTICQLKKDTSDPTGSVRKNIKGEILALQTYQEILRENSNLSVDEYDELFVKKVYTSKRRHRIQSAFHYVQNALLRYIDKQNNHIFTDREKKFLKNRLKKIKLELPPPASLYQDEPDLFTKNNILYERLTDNSLRLRVGGAYLITVQSWFNLIFSMSHELAHSIDPCELKFLQIYIPSYDKLSACFIKQGLVQIHNERSECGENDELSETFADWIAVQI
;
A
#
# COMPACT_ATOMS: atom_id res chain seq x y z
N MET A 1 61.64 6.11 -13.75
CA MET A 1 61.48 6.93 -14.96
C MET A 1 61.10 8.34 -14.52
N PHE A 2 61.97 9.32 -14.76
CA PHE A 2 61.82 10.76 -14.48
C PHE A 2 60.58 11.34 -15.21
N PHE A 3 59.91 12.45 -14.83
CA PHE A 3 60.37 13.79 -14.46
C PHE A 3 59.32 14.57 -13.64
N ALA A 4 59.79 15.57 -12.90
CA ALA A 4 59.04 16.64 -12.21
C ALA A 4 58.57 17.77 -13.17
N TYR A 5 57.58 18.59 -12.77
CA TYR A 5 57.60 20.06 -13.00
C TYR A 5 56.60 20.86 -12.14
N HIS A 6 56.97 22.12 -11.86
CA HIS A 6 56.44 23.04 -10.85
C HIS A 6 56.11 24.41 -11.51
N ARG A 7 54.99 25.09 -11.15
CA ARG A 7 54.73 26.57 -11.15
C ARG A 7 53.20 26.83 -11.04
N SER A 8 52.62 27.57 -10.08
CA SER A 8 52.71 28.99 -9.63
C SER A 8 51.89 30.00 -10.45
N ARG A 9 50.84 30.58 -9.82
CA ARG A 9 50.41 32.02 -9.72
C ARG A 9 48.89 32.11 -9.46
N LYS A 10 48.43 32.60 -8.30
CA LYS A 10 48.04 33.98 -7.93
C LYS A 10 46.85 34.59 -8.71
N SER A 11 45.76 34.81 -7.94
CA SER A 11 44.88 35.99 -7.87
C SER A 11 43.96 36.34 -9.05
N HIS A 12 42.64 36.24 -8.83
CA HIS A 12 41.68 37.34 -9.09
C HIS A 12 40.41 37.18 -8.25
N PHE A 13 40.13 38.21 -7.45
CA PHE A 13 38.90 38.48 -6.71
C PHE A 13 38.00 39.38 -7.58
N LEU A 14 36.69 39.36 -7.29
CA LEU A 14 35.63 40.33 -7.69
C LEU A 14 34.99 40.16 -9.08
N LEU A 15 33.74 39.70 -9.09
CA LEU A 15 32.56 40.32 -9.77
C LEU A 15 31.48 39.25 -10.04
N PHE A 16 30.62 38.91 -9.07
CA PHE A 16 29.31 38.27 -9.34
C PHE A 16 28.34 38.51 -8.18
N GLY A 17 28.07 39.77 -7.88
CA GLY A 17 26.89 40.17 -7.11
C GLY A 17 26.04 41.04 -8.04
N TYR A 18 24.88 40.54 -8.46
CA TYR A 18 23.69 41.27 -8.99
C TYR A 18 22.78 40.38 -9.88
N GLY A 19 23.13 39.11 -10.14
CA GLY A 19 22.30 38.19 -10.94
C GLY A 19 21.32 37.28 -10.16
N CYS A 20 21.34 37.27 -8.82
CA CYS A 20 20.63 36.24 -8.03
C CYS A 20 19.23 36.67 -7.52
N LEU A 21 18.90 37.97 -7.58
CA LEU A 21 17.64 38.50 -7.01
C LEU A 21 16.47 38.57 -8.01
N THR A 22 16.74 38.57 -9.32
CA THR A 22 15.68 38.61 -10.35
C THR A 22 15.13 37.22 -10.70
N LEU A 23 15.94 36.16 -10.55
CA LEU A 23 15.50 34.78 -10.80
C LEU A 23 14.54 34.25 -9.71
N LEU A 24 14.70 34.68 -8.46
CA LEU A 24 13.80 34.26 -7.36
C LEU A 24 12.41 34.88 -7.45
N ALA A 25 12.28 36.10 -7.96
CA ALA A 25 10.97 36.77 -8.09
C ALA A 25 10.09 36.15 -9.19
N VAL A 26 10.69 35.69 -10.30
CA VAL A 26 9.95 35.05 -11.41
C VAL A 26 9.46 33.65 -11.01
N SER A 27 10.25 32.90 -10.23
CA SER A 27 9.87 31.56 -9.76
C SER A 27 8.71 31.58 -8.77
N VAL A 28 8.64 32.58 -7.88
CA VAL A 28 7.54 32.69 -6.90
C VAL A 28 6.22 33.08 -7.57
N ILE A 29 6.25 33.94 -8.60
CA ILE A 29 5.04 34.33 -9.35
C ILE A 29 4.51 33.16 -10.18
N HIS A 30 5.38 32.31 -10.74
CA HIS A 30 4.96 31.12 -11.47
C HIS A 30 4.36 30.04 -10.56
N LEU A 31 4.95 29.82 -9.38
CA LEU A 31 4.40 28.90 -8.37
C LEU A 31 3.03 29.36 -7.84
N TYR A 32 2.83 30.67 -7.66
CA TYR A 32 1.56 31.21 -7.17
C TYR A 32 0.43 31.14 -8.22
N ARG A 33 0.73 31.35 -9.51
CA ARG A 33 -0.24 31.14 -10.60
C ARG A 33 -0.64 29.67 -10.75
N HIS A 34 0.33 28.76 -10.63
CA HIS A 34 0.06 27.32 -10.77
C HIS A 34 -0.78 26.76 -9.59
N SER A 35 -0.62 27.31 -8.38
CA SER A 35 -1.43 26.94 -7.20
C SER A 35 -2.89 27.38 -7.32
N LYS A 36 -3.17 28.56 -7.90
CA LYS A 36 -4.54 29.05 -8.10
C LYS A 36 -5.33 28.23 -9.12
N GLU A 37 -4.69 27.76 -10.19
CA GLU A 37 -5.34 26.87 -11.19
C GLU A 37 -5.67 25.50 -10.60
N ILE A 38 -4.83 24.96 -9.72
CA ILE A 38 -5.09 23.68 -9.04
C ILE A 38 -6.33 23.78 -8.13
N HIS A 39 -6.45 24.87 -7.34
CA HIS A 39 -7.61 25.06 -6.47
C HIS A 39 -8.93 25.26 -7.25
N HIS A 40 -8.91 25.99 -8.36
CA HIS A 40 -10.11 26.19 -9.18
C HIS A 40 -10.58 24.89 -9.85
N THR A 41 -9.65 24.02 -10.23
CA THR A 41 -9.94 22.73 -10.87
C THR A 41 -10.52 21.73 -9.87
N GLN A 42 -10.00 21.69 -8.63
CA GLN A 42 -10.54 20.84 -7.57
C GLN A 42 -11.97 21.25 -7.13
N GLN A 43 -12.27 22.55 -7.10
CA GLN A 43 -13.60 23.05 -6.71
C GLN A 43 -14.65 22.79 -7.80
N LYS A 44 -14.25 22.85 -9.08
CA LYS A 44 -15.13 22.51 -10.22
C LYS A 44 -15.48 21.02 -10.25
N ASN A 45 -14.52 20.14 -9.94
CA ASN A 45 -14.74 18.69 -9.89
C ASN A 45 -15.64 18.26 -8.72
N ARG A 46 -15.57 18.94 -7.57
CA ARG A 46 -16.48 18.70 -6.44
C ARG A 46 -17.94 19.02 -6.77
N ASN A 47 -18.19 20.14 -7.45
CA ASN A 47 -19.56 20.55 -7.81
C ASN A 47 -20.21 19.65 -8.87
N VAL A 48 -19.42 19.08 -9.78
CA VAL A 48 -19.90 18.10 -10.77
C VAL A 48 -20.27 16.77 -10.08
N ALA A 49 -19.45 16.30 -9.14
CA ALA A 49 -19.76 15.08 -8.38
C ALA A 49 -21.06 15.21 -7.58
N THR A 50 -21.32 16.36 -6.95
CA THR A 50 -22.54 16.58 -6.16
C THR A 50 -23.82 16.67 -7.01
N GLN A 51 -23.73 17.19 -8.25
CA GLN A 51 -24.87 17.24 -9.18
C GLN A 51 -25.20 15.90 -9.83
N ILE A 52 -24.24 14.99 -9.98
CA ILE A 52 -24.47 13.66 -10.57
C ILE A 52 -25.14 12.72 -9.56
N ILE A 53 -24.77 12.81 -8.27
CA ILE A 53 -25.33 11.98 -7.19
C ILE A 53 -26.85 12.19 -6.99
N THR A 54 -27.38 13.37 -7.36
CA THR A 54 -28.79 13.71 -7.15
C THR A 54 -29.73 13.32 -8.31
N LYS A 55 -29.22 12.83 -9.45
CA LYS A 55 -30.05 12.61 -10.66
C LYS A 55 -30.25 11.17 -11.13
N HIS A 56 -29.61 10.18 -10.53
CA HIS A 56 -29.58 8.82 -11.10
C HIS A 56 -30.01 7.73 -10.10
N THR A 57 -31.32 7.61 -9.89
CA THR A 57 -31.97 6.49 -9.19
C THR A 57 -32.46 5.43 -10.18
N SER A 58 -31.56 4.87 -10.99
CA SER A 58 -31.80 3.60 -11.67
C SER A 58 -30.67 2.62 -11.31
N GLN A 59 -31.02 1.34 -11.10
CA GLN A 59 -30.06 0.31 -10.70
C GLN A 59 -28.94 0.09 -11.75
N LYS A 60 -29.16 0.51 -13.01
CA LYS A 60 -28.15 0.55 -14.07
C LYS A 60 -27.10 1.66 -13.87
N ASP A 61 -27.50 2.79 -13.28
CA ASP A 61 -26.61 3.94 -13.08
C ASP A 61 -25.66 3.74 -11.89
N LEU A 62 -26.09 3.00 -10.87
CA LEU A 62 -25.23 2.63 -9.73
C LEU A 62 -24.05 1.76 -10.18
N THR A 63 -24.29 0.70 -10.96
CA THR A 63 -23.24 -0.16 -11.52
C THR A 63 -22.27 0.66 -12.39
N TYR A 64 -22.79 1.58 -13.21
CA TYR A 64 -21.94 2.48 -14.01
C TYR A 64 -21.08 3.40 -13.13
N TYR A 65 -21.63 3.98 -12.07
CA TYR A 65 -20.90 4.87 -11.16
C TYR A 65 -19.77 4.16 -10.41
N PHE A 66 -20.01 2.92 -9.92
CA PHE A 66 -18.98 2.10 -9.28
C PHE A 66 -17.82 1.75 -10.23
N CYS A 67 -18.11 1.50 -11.51
CA CYS A 67 -17.11 1.09 -12.49
C CYS A 67 -16.32 2.25 -13.13
N SER A 68 -16.97 3.38 -13.42
CA SER A 68 -16.48 4.33 -14.44
C SER A 68 -15.57 5.44 -13.92
N HIS A 69 -15.54 5.72 -12.61
CA HIS A 69 -14.90 6.94 -12.10
C HIS A 69 -13.61 6.72 -11.30
N PHE A 70 -13.23 5.48 -10.99
CA PHE A 70 -12.25 5.23 -9.94
C PHE A 70 -10.89 4.74 -10.45
N TYR A 71 -10.86 3.65 -11.24
CA TYR A 71 -9.62 3.10 -11.77
C TYR A 71 -8.94 3.99 -12.83
N PRO A 72 -9.68 4.59 -13.80
CA PRO A 72 -9.06 5.50 -14.76
C PRO A 72 -8.40 6.72 -14.09
N THR A 73 -9.02 7.24 -13.01
CA THR A 73 -8.56 8.45 -12.33
C THR A 73 -7.24 8.24 -11.57
N ILE A 74 -6.97 7.03 -11.08
CA ILE A 74 -5.75 6.71 -10.33
C ILE A 74 -4.70 6.04 -11.22
N CYS A 75 -5.09 5.09 -12.06
CA CYS A 75 -4.15 4.29 -12.86
C CYS A 75 -3.80 4.92 -14.22
N GLN A 76 -4.58 5.89 -14.73
CA GLN A 76 -4.21 6.64 -15.95
C GLN A 76 -3.44 7.95 -15.66
N LEU A 77 -3.11 8.23 -14.39
CA LEU A 77 -2.16 9.29 -14.06
C LEU A 77 -0.75 8.86 -14.45
N LYS A 78 -0.38 9.13 -15.72
CA LYS A 78 0.96 8.90 -16.31
C LYS A 78 2.10 9.75 -15.69
N LYS A 79 1.88 10.38 -14.53
CA LYS A 79 2.89 11.15 -13.82
C LYS A 79 3.07 10.52 -12.46
N ASP A 80 4.34 10.28 -12.06
CA ASP A 80 4.74 9.84 -10.73
C ASP A 80 3.78 10.40 -9.68
N THR A 81 2.91 9.54 -9.16
CA THR A 81 1.97 9.92 -8.11
C THR A 81 2.82 10.28 -6.91
N SER A 82 3.02 11.58 -6.74
CA SER A 82 3.63 12.14 -5.56
C SER A 82 2.58 11.94 -4.47
N ASP A 83 2.73 10.92 -3.65
CA ASP A 83 1.96 10.83 -2.42
C ASP A 83 2.25 12.15 -1.67
N PRO A 84 1.22 12.90 -1.24
CA PRO A 84 1.41 14.15 -0.51
C PRO A 84 2.20 13.95 0.81
N THR A 85 2.45 12.69 1.19
CA THR A 85 3.29 12.26 2.32
C THR A 85 4.63 11.60 1.91
N GLY A 86 4.97 11.49 0.62
CA GLY A 86 6.27 10.99 0.15
C GLY A 86 6.28 10.37 -1.25
N SER A 87 7.44 9.85 -1.71
CA SER A 87 7.54 9.13 -3.00
C SER A 87 7.42 7.62 -2.82
N VAL A 88 6.61 6.96 -3.65
CA VAL A 88 6.53 5.49 -3.75
C VAL A 88 7.61 5.00 -4.73
N ARG A 89 8.66 4.35 -4.22
CA ARG A 89 9.67 3.67 -5.07
C ARG A 89 9.66 2.18 -4.71
N LYS A 90 9.91 1.29 -5.69
CA LYS A 90 10.19 -0.14 -5.43
C LYS A 90 11.27 -0.22 -4.36
N ASN A 91 10.92 -0.72 -3.18
CA ASN A 91 11.70 -0.43 -1.97
C ASN A 91 12.82 -1.45 -1.74
N ILE A 92 13.63 -1.70 -2.78
CA ILE A 92 14.85 -2.54 -2.72
C ILE A 92 15.78 -2.05 -1.59
N LYS A 93 15.72 -0.75 -1.28
CA LYS A 93 16.47 -0.16 -0.16
C LYS A 93 16.17 -0.83 1.19
N GLY A 94 14.92 -1.23 1.45
CA GLY A 94 14.57 -1.88 2.71
C GLY A 94 15.16 -3.27 2.82
N GLU A 95 15.09 -4.03 1.73
CA GLU A 95 15.66 -5.37 1.65
C GLU A 95 17.18 -5.30 1.79
N ILE A 96 17.84 -4.35 1.12
CA ILE A 96 19.29 -4.10 1.28
C ILE A 96 19.62 -3.78 2.74
N LEU A 97 18.86 -2.88 3.40
CA LEU A 97 19.13 -2.51 4.80
C LEU A 97 18.89 -3.68 5.76
N ALA A 98 17.88 -4.51 5.52
CA ALA A 98 17.64 -5.72 6.30
C ALA A 98 18.79 -6.72 6.13
N LEU A 99 19.23 -6.97 4.89
CA LEU A 99 20.36 -7.85 4.59
C LEU A 99 21.67 -7.34 5.21
N GLN A 100 21.94 -6.04 5.12
CA GLN A 100 23.10 -5.41 5.79
C GLN A 100 23.03 -5.60 7.31
N THR A 101 21.84 -5.43 7.91
CA THR A 101 21.63 -5.65 9.34
C THR A 101 21.94 -7.09 9.74
N TYR A 102 21.51 -8.08 8.95
CA TYR A 102 21.86 -9.49 9.14
C TYR A 102 23.36 -9.73 9.03
N GLN A 103 24.00 -9.20 7.98
CA GLN A 103 25.45 -9.36 7.77
C GLN A 103 26.28 -8.75 8.91
N GLU A 104 25.87 -7.60 9.45
CA GLU A 104 26.50 -7.00 10.64
C GLU A 104 26.40 -7.93 11.85
N ILE A 105 25.21 -8.45 12.13
CA ILE A 105 24.97 -9.36 13.26
C ILE A 105 25.82 -10.63 13.12
N LEU A 106 25.86 -11.23 11.93
CA LEU A 106 26.68 -12.41 11.63
C LEU A 106 28.17 -12.15 11.83
N ARG A 107 28.67 -11.00 11.35
CA ARG A 107 30.08 -10.62 11.49
C ARG A 107 30.47 -10.37 12.94
N GLU A 108 29.58 -9.81 13.74
CA GLU A 108 29.83 -9.46 15.14
C GLU A 108 29.68 -10.67 16.09
N ASN A 109 29.00 -11.75 15.66
CA ASN A 109 28.61 -12.84 16.56
C ASN A 109 28.80 -14.24 15.93
N SER A 110 29.95 -14.53 15.31
CA SER A 110 30.17 -15.74 14.49
C SER A 110 29.95 -17.10 15.17
N ASN A 111 29.80 -17.14 16.49
CA ASN A 111 29.60 -18.35 17.29
C ASN A 111 28.13 -18.64 17.62
N LEU A 112 27.18 -17.78 17.20
CA LEU A 112 25.76 -18.00 17.47
C LEU A 112 25.14 -18.99 16.48
N SER A 113 24.05 -19.61 16.93
CA SER A 113 23.15 -20.41 16.09
C SER A 113 22.25 -19.51 15.23
N VAL A 114 21.60 -20.12 14.22
CA VAL A 114 20.66 -19.42 13.33
C VAL A 114 19.53 -18.77 14.12
N ASP A 115 18.92 -19.50 15.05
CA ASP A 115 17.82 -18.99 15.88
C ASP A 115 18.25 -17.77 16.72
N GLU A 116 19.47 -17.81 17.27
CA GLU A 116 20.03 -16.68 18.01
C GLU A 116 20.30 -15.45 17.12
N TYR A 117 20.72 -15.66 15.86
CA TYR A 117 20.86 -14.56 14.91
C TYR A 117 19.51 -13.93 14.57
N ASP A 118 18.47 -14.73 14.37
CA ASP A 118 17.12 -14.24 14.07
C ASP A 118 16.53 -13.47 15.26
N GLU A 119 16.76 -13.92 16.50
CA GLU A 119 16.35 -13.18 17.70
C GLU A 119 17.06 -11.83 17.82
N LEU A 120 18.37 -11.79 17.54
CA LEU A 120 19.12 -10.53 17.51
C LEU A 120 18.61 -9.59 16.40
N PHE A 121 18.33 -10.13 15.22
CA PHE A 121 17.79 -9.35 14.11
C PHE A 121 16.42 -8.77 14.49
N VAL A 122 15.53 -9.61 15.00
CA VAL A 122 14.19 -9.20 15.44
C VAL A 122 14.27 -8.09 16.48
N LYS A 123 15.15 -8.22 17.48
CA LYS A 123 15.34 -7.19 18.51
C LYS A 123 15.81 -5.85 17.92
N LYS A 124 16.67 -5.88 16.89
CA LYS A 124 17.20 -4.69 16.20
C LYS A 124 16.16 -4.06 15.27
N VAL A 125 15.35 -4.86 14.58
CA VAL A 125 14.41 -4.39 13.55
C VAL A 125 13.01 -4.09 14.12
N TYR A 126 12.44 -5.00 14.90
CA TYR A 126 11.09 -4.93 15.46
C TYR A 126 11.06 -4.20 16.82
N THR A 127 11.65 -3.00 16.85
CA THR A 127 11.62 -2.14 18.04
C THR A 127 10.18 -1.83 18.47
N SER A 128 9.94 -1.58 19.76
CA SER A 128 8.61 -1.25 20.29
C SER A 128 7.95 -0.09 19.54
N LYS A 129 8.72 0.94 19.15
CA LYS A 129 8.21 2.07 18.36
C LYS A 129 7.68 1.65 17.00
N ARG A 130 8.43 0.81 16.26
CA ARG A 130 8.00 0.32 14.94
C ARG A 130 6.82 -0.63 15.06
N ARG A 131 6.84 -1.57 16.01
CA ARG A 131 5.72 -2.49 16.28
C ARG A 131 4.44 -1.74 16.61
N HIS A 132 4.52 -0.75 17.51
CA HIS A 132 3.37 0.06 17.88
C HIS A 132 2.78 0.79 16.67
N ARG A 133 3.62 1.38 15.80
CA ARG A 133 3.17 2.04 14.57
C ARG A 133 2.39 1.08 13.66
N ILE A 134 2.89 -0.14 13.45
CA ILE A 134 2.21 -1.16 12.64
C ILE A 134 0.89 -1.60 13.30
N GLN A 135 0.89 -1.82 14.61
CA GLN A 135 -0.32 -2.16 15.37
C GLN A 135 -1.39 -1.07 15.25
N SER A 136 -1.00 0.21 15.38
CA SER A 136 -1.92 1.34 15.20
C SER A 136 -2.51 1.37 13.78
N ALA A 137 -1.68 1.14 12.75
CA ALA A 137 -2.15 1.08 11.37
C ALA A 137 -3.13 -0.08 11.15
N PHE A 138 -2.79 -1.28 11.63
CA PHE A 138 -3.66 -2.46 11.56
C PHE A 138 -5.02 -2.19 12.21
N HIS A 139 -5.05 -1.65 13.43
CA HIS A 139 -6.30 -1.32 14.11
C HIS A 139 -7.08 -0.22 13.39
N TYR A 140 -6.40 0.78 12.83
CA TYR A 140 -7.05 1.82 12.03
C TYR A 140 -7.75 1.20 10.82
N VAL A 141 -7.02 0.40 10.03
CA VAL A 141 -7.52 -0.23 8.80
C VAL A 141 -8.65 -1.20 9.10
N GLN A 142 -8.46 -2.10 10.08
CA GLN A 142 -9.49 -3.06 10.46
C GLN A 142 -10.79 -2.33 10.83
N ASN A 143 -10.72 -1.28 11.64
CA ASN A 143 -11.90 -0.49 12.00
C ASN A 143 -12.49 0.28 10.82
N ALA A 144 -11.66 0.77 9.90
CA ALA A 144 -12.12 1.45 8.69
C ALA A 144 -12.87 0.49 7.76
N LEU A 145 -12.37 -0.72 7.54
CA LEU A 145 -13.04 -1.78 6.79
C LEU A 145 -14.37 -2.19 7.43
N LEU A 146 -14.41 -2.36 8.75
CA LEU A 146 -15.65 -2.66 9.46
C LEU A 146 -16.71 -1.57 9.24
N ARG A 147 -16.32 -0.30 9.35
CA ARG A 147 -17.22 0.84 9.06
C ARG A 147 -17.62 0.91 7.59
N TYR A 148 -16.70 0.59 6.68
CA TYR A 148 -16.96 0.54 5.25
C TYR A 148 -18.06 -0.47 4.93
N ILE A 149 -17.99 -1.68 5.50
CA ILE A 149 -19.01 -2.72 5.35
C ILE A 149 -20.35 -2.27 5.94
N ASP A 150 -20.35 -1.66 7.13
CA ASP A 150 -21.58 -1.20 7.79
C ASP A 150 -22.32 -0.12 6.98
N LYS A 151 -21.57 0.76 6.30
CA LYS A 151 -22.12 1.82 5.45
C LYS A 151 -22.70 1.33 4.14
N GLN A 152 -22.37 0.12 3.68
CA GLN A 152 -22.95 -0.41 2.45
C GLN A 152 -24.46 -0.58 2.60
N ASN A 153 -25.21 -0.32 1.54
CA ASN A 153 -26.66 -0.46 1.61
C ASN A 153 -27.07 -1.94 1.68
N ASN A 154 -28.23 -2.24 2.29
CA ASN A 154 -28.76 -3.60 2.41
C ASN A 154 -29.13 -4.26 1.07
N HIS A 155 -29.27 -3.48 -0.01
CA HIS A 155 -29.38 -4.03 -1.37
C HIS A 155 -28.03 -4.50 -1.96
N ILE A 156 -26.91 -4.09 -1.36
CA ILE A 156 -25.56 -4.54 -1.72
C ILE A 156 -25.17 -5.72 -0.82
N PHE A 157 -25.22 -5.53 0.50
CA PHE A 157 -24.95 -6.58 1.47
C PHE A 157 -26.08 -6.70 2.47
N THR A 158 -26.70 -7.88 2.54
CA THR A 158 -27.64 -8.21 3.60
C THR A 158 -26.99 -8.12 4.97
N ASP A 159 -27.78 -7.96 6.03
CA ASP A 159 -27.25 -7.91 7.40
C ASP A 159 -26.49 -9.18 7.78
N ARG A 160 -26.91 -10.34 7.23
CA ARG A 160 -26.21 -11.62 7.41
C ARG A 160 -24.83 -11.60 6.78
N GLU A 161 -24.70 -11.12 5.54
CA GLU A 161 -23.42 -11.01 4.83
C GLU A 161 -22.50 -10.01 5.52
N LYS A 162 -23.01 -8.82 5.88
CA LYS A 162 -22.24 -7.83 6.66
C LYS A 162 -21.71 -8.43 7.95
N LYS A 163 -22.55 -9.15 8.71
CA LYS A 163 -22.15 -9.82 9.94
C LYS A 163 -21.04 -10.85 9.68
N PHE A 164 -21.18 -11.64 8.61
CA PHE A 164 -20.17 -12.62 8.22
C PHE A 164 -18.82 -11.95 7.89
N LEU A 165 -18.80 -10.97 6.96
CA LEU A 165 -17.59 -10.28 6.53
C LEU A 165 -16.87 -9.60 7.70
N LYS A 166 -17.63 -8.92 8.57
CA LYS A 166 -17.08 -8.28 9.78
C LYS A 166 -16.49 -9.30 10.76
N ASN A 167 -17.18 -10.42 10.98
CA ASN A 167 -16.67 -11.47 11.86
C ASN A 167 -15.36 -12.05 11.32
N ARG A 168 -15.24 -12.15 10.00
CA ARG A 168 -14.02 -12.62 9.35
C ARG A 168 -12.85 -11.65 9.56
N LEU A 169 -13.03 -10.36 9.28
CA LEU A 169 -12.02 -9.33 9.55
C LEU A 169 -11.56 -9.30 11.01
N LYS A 170 -12.48 -9.49 11.95
CA LYS A 170 -12.18 -9.52 13.40
C LYS A 170 -11.37 -10.74 13.85
N LYS A 171 -11.37 -11.83 13.08
CA LYS A 171 -10.60 -13.04 13.41
C LYS A 171 -9.13 -12.95 13.03
N ILE A 172 -8.77 -12.01 12.16
CA ILE A 172 -7.40 -11.85 11.68
C ILE A 172 -6.52 -11.36 12.83
N LYS A 173 -5.43 -12.07 13.07
CA LYS A 173 -4.42 -11.71 14.08
C LYS A 173 -3.21 -11.07 13.41
N LEU A 174 -2.82 -9.89 13.89
CA LEU A 174 -1.54 -9.30 13.52
C LEU A 174 -0.42 -10.00 14.31
N GLU A 175 0.50 -10.62 13.59
CA GLU A 175 1.65 -11.34 14.14
C GLU A 175 2.95 -10.57 13.86
N LEU A 176 3.54 -10.02 14.94
CA LEU A 176 4.77 -9.24 14.89
C LEU A 176 5.77 -9.73 15.94
N PRO A 177 6.96 -10.21 15.52
CA PRO A 177 8.09 -10.53 16.39
C PRO A 177 8.45 -9.37 17.35
N PRO A 178 9.08 -9.64 18.51
CA PRO A 178 9.53 -10.94 19.05
C PRO A 178 8.40 -11.82 19.63
N PRO A 179 8.64 -13.14 19.79
CA PRO A 179 9.89 -13.87 19.46
C PRO A 179 10.07 -14.09 17.94
N ALA A 180 11.29 -14.43 17.52
CA ALA A 180 11.61 -14.75 16.12
C ALA A 180 10.93 -16.05 15.65
N SER A 181 10.70 -16.99 16.58
CA SER A 181 9.98 -18.24 16.31
C SER A 181 8.57 -18.07 15.74
N LEU A 182 8.00 -16.86 15.84
CA LEU A 182 6.73 -16.52 15.19
C LEU A 182 6.80 -16.67 13.65
N TYR A 183 7.99 -16.45 13.05
CA TYR A 183 8.23 -16.51 11.60
C TYR A 183 9.08 -17.73 11.21
N GLN A 184 9.22 -18.73 12.08
CA GLN A 184 10.07 -19.92 11.83
C GLN A 184 9.65 -20.70 10.56
N ASP A 185 8.39 -20.58 10.16
CA ASP A 185 7.82 -21.24 8.98
C ASP A 185 8.06 -20.45 7.68
N GLU A 186 8.46 -19.19 7.76
CA GLU A 186 8.80 -18.32 6.61
C GLU A 186 9.88 -17.30 7.05
N PRO A 187 11.13 -17.76 7.29
CA PRO A 187 12.18 -16.92 7.86
C PRO A 187 12.67 -15.82 6.91
N ASP A 188 12.49 -15.98 5.60
CA ASP A 188 12.88 -14.98 4.61
C ASP A 188 12.07 -13.68 4.77
N LEU A 189 10.88 -13.74 5.38
CA LEU A 189 10.01 -12.61 5.68
C LEU A 189 10.73 -11.52 6.50
N PHE A 190 11.72 -11.87 7.31
CA PHE A 190 12.57 -10.89 8.00
C PHE A 190 13.25 -9.90 7.04
N THR A 191 13.52 -10.31 5.80
CA THR A 191 14.22 -9.53 4.78
C THR A 191 13.30 -8.99 3.68
N LYS A 192 12.02 -9.38 3.66
CA LYS A 192 11.06 -8.98 2.62
C LYS A 192 10.39 -7.64 2.91
N ASN A 193 10.08 -6.91 1.84
CA ASN A 193 9.37 -5.63 1.89
C ASN A 193 7.87 -5.78 1.58
N ASN A 194 7.18 -6.68 2.27
CA ASN A 194 5.75 -6.93 2.09
C ASN A 194 5.00 -7.03 3.43
N ILE A 195 3.68 -6.88 3.35
CA ILE A 195 2.73 -7.34 4.35
C ILE A 195 2.09 -8.60 3.73
N LEU A 196 1.77 -9.61 4.53
CA LEU A 196 1.20 -10.86 4.04
C LEU A 196 -0.06 -11.20 4.83
N TYR A 197 -1.19 -11.34 4.15
CA TYR A 197 -2.35 -12.07 4.66
C TYR A 197 -2.20 -13.57 4.41
N GLU A 198 -2.52 -14.37 5.42
CA GLU A 198 -2.41 -15.82 5.35
C GLU A 198 -3.57 -16.54 6.01
N ARG A 199 -3.93 -17.67 5.39
CA ARG A 199 -4.82 -18.68 5.95
C ARG A 199 -4.01 -19.91 6.33
N LEU A 200 -4.01 -20.25 7.61
CA LEU A 200 -3.33 -21.42 8.14
C LEU A 200 -4.15 -22.70 7.95
N THR A 201 -3.49 -23.84 8.12
CA THR A 201 -4.10 -25.18 7.99
C THR A 201 -5.23 -25.43 8.99
N ASP A 202 -5.21 -24.74 10.14
CA ASP A 202 -6.27 -24.76 11.16
C ASP A 202 -7.40 -23.75 10.88
N ASN A 203 -7.41 -23.13 9.69
CA ASN A 203 -8.29 -22.02 9.29
C ASN A 203 -8.16 -20.75 10.13
N SER A 204 -7.12 -20.63 10.96
CA SER A 204 -6.81 -19.34 11.57
C SER A 204 -6.28 -18.38 10.50
N LEU A 205 -6.58 -17.10 10.71
CA LEU A 205 -6.23 -16.03 9.79
C LEU A 205 -5.22 -15.13 10.49
N ARG A 206 -4.12 -14.86 9.81
CA ARG A 206 -3.09 -13.97 10.33
C ARG A 206 -2.62 -12.98 9.28
N LEU A 207 -1.98 -11.94 9.77
CA LEU A 207 -1.30 -10.96 8.96
C LEU A 207 0.10 -10.75 9.53
N ARG A 208 1.12 -10.95 8.71
CA ARG A 208 2.54 -10.76 9.06
C ARG A 208 3.12 -9.59 8.28
N VAL A 209 4.19 -8.99 8.79
CA VAL A 209 4.83 -7.84 8.15
C VAL A 209 6.33 -8.07 8.10
N GLY A 210 6.89 -8.00 6.89
CA GLY A 210 8.30 -8.22 6.67
C GLY A 210 9.20 -7.17 7.31
N GLY A 211 10.40 -7.59 7.72
CA GLY A 211 11.32 -6.73 8.47
C GLY A 211 11.83 -5.55 7.64
N ALA A 212 12.10 -5.76 6.35
CA ALA A 212 12.50 -4.69 5.44
C ALA A 212 11.39 -3.64 5.25
N TYR A 213 10.12 -4.07 5.28
CA TYR A 213 8.98 -3.16 5.26
C TYR A 213 8.95 -2.26 6.51
N LEU A 214 9.11 -2.84 7.71
CA LEU A 214 9.17 -2.07 8.97
C LEU A 214 10.29 -1.03 8.99
N ILE A 215 11.43 -1.32 8.38
CA ILE A 215 12.58 -0.41 8.33
C ILE A 215 12.26 0.81 7.47
N THR A 216 11.52 0.64 6.39
CA THR A 216 11.44 1.64 5.32
C THR A 216 10.09 2.33 5.18
N VAL A 217 9.03 1.79 5.76
CA VAL A 217 7.69 2.40 5.68
C VAL A 217 7.62 3.70 6.49
N GLN A 218 7.83 4.83 5.79
CA GLN A 218 7.77 6.17 6.38
C GLN A 218 6.43 6.86 6.14
N SER A 219 5.84 6.65 4.96
CA SER A 219 4.53 7.19 4.60
C SER A 219 3.42 6.48 5.38
N TRP A 220 2.52 7.28 5.96
CA TRP A 220 1.31 6.73 6.58
C TRP A 220 0.34 6.23 5.51
N PHE A 221 0.23 6.94 4.39
CA PHE A 221 -0.60 6.53 3.27
C PHE A 221 -0.21 5.14 2.75
N ASN A 222 1.07 4.91 2.45
CA ASN A 222 1.53 3.60 1.98
C ASN A 222 1.28 2.51 3.01
N LEU A 223 1.49 2.80 4.31
CA LEU A 223 1.23 1.84 5.36
C LEU A 223 -0.24 1.44 5.41
N ILE A 224 -1.15 2.42 5.36
CA ILE A 224 -2.60 2.18 5.35
C ILE A 224 -3.02 1.44 4.08
N PHE A 225 -2.53 1.86 2.92
CA PHE A 225 -2.85 1.24 1.64
C PHE A 225 -2.47 -0.23 1.61
N SER A 226 -1.19 -0.55 1.86
CA SER A 226 -0.72 -1.95 1.83
C SER A 226 -1.40 -2.80 2.89
N MET A 227 -1.63 -2.26 4.10
CA MET A 227 -2.35 -2.98 5.14
C MET A 227 -3.82 -3.23 4.77
N SER A 228 -4.45 -2.27 4.08
CA SER A 228 -5.84 -2.39 3.62
C SER A 228 -5.98 -3.39 2.49
N HIS A 229 -5.03 -3.40 1.56
CA HIS A 229 -4.92 -4.39 0.48
C HIS A 229 -4.86 -5.80 1.07
N GLU A 230 -3.89 -6.06 1.96
CA GLU A 230 -3.74 -7.39 2.56
C GLU A 230 -4.95 -7.80 3.41
N LEU A 231 -5.52 -6.89 4.19
CA LEU A 231 -6.75 -7.20 4.94
C LEU A 231 -7.96 -7.43 4.04
N ALA A 232 -8.02 -6.81 2.86
CA ALA A 232 -9.11 -7.00 1.92
C ALA A 232 -9.12 -8.41 1.33
N HIS A 233 -7.98 -9.08 1.18
CA HIS A 233 -7.92 -10.50 0.76
C HIS A 233 -8.72 -11.42 1.67
N SER A 234 -8.85 -11.07 2.95
CA SER A 234 -9.68 -11.84 3.87
C SER A 234 -11.18 -11.83 3.53
N ILE A 235 -11.63 -10.91 2.67
CA ILE A 235 -13.01 -10.75 2.28
C ILE A 235 -13.16 -10.64 0.75
N ASP A 236 -12.16 -11.03 -0.03
CA ASP A 236 -12.21 -10.93 -1.49
C ASP A 236 -13.08 -12.04 -2.11
N PRO A 237 -13.44 -11.95 -3.41
CA PRO A 237 -14.26 -12.96 -4.07
C PRO A 237 -13.70 -14.39 -3.98
N CYS A 238 -12.37 -14.54 -3.99
CA CYS A 238 -11.71 -15.83 -4.05
C CYS A 238 -11.63 -16.50 -2.69
N GLU A 239 -11.40 -15.74 -1.64
CA GLU A 239 -11.53 -16.20 -0.28
C GLU A 239 -12.96 -16.66 0.01
N LEU A 240 -13.98 -15.91 -0.44
CA LEU A 240 -15.37 -16.31 -0.26
C LEU A 240 -15.71 -17.58 -1.06
N LYS A 241 -15.22 -17.69 -2.29
CA LYS A 241 -15.39 -18.88 -3.14
C LYS A 241 -14.74 -20.12 -2.52
N PHE A 242 -13.52 -19.98 -1.97
CA PHE A 242 -12.84 -21.06 -1.24
C PHE A 242 -13.70 -21.58 -0.07
N LEU A 243 -14.36 -20.66 0.65
CA LEU A 243 -15.25 -21.00 1.77
C LEU A 243 -16.64 -21.50 1.33
N GLN A 244 -16.89 -21.61 0.02
CA GLN A 244 -18.20 -21.93 -0.54
C GLN A 244 -19.30 -20.94 -0.11
N ILE A 245 -18.91 -19.67 0.04
CA ILE A 245 -19.81 -18.57 0.40
C ILE A 245 -20.10 -17.76 -0.84
N TYR A 246 -21.39 -17.60 -1.13
CA TYR A 246 -21.86 -16.84 -2.26
C TYR A 246 -22.42 -15.49 -1.80
N ILE A 247 -21.89 -14.39 -2.35
CA ILE A 247 -22.40 -13.04 -2.15
C ILE A 247 -22.69 -12.42 -3.53
N PRO A 248 -23.96 -12.27 -3.95
CA PRO A 248 -24.31 -11.86 -5.32
C PRO A 248 -23.71 -10.51 -5.77
N SER A 249 -23.43 -9.61 -4.83
CA SER A 249 -22.82 -8.32 -5.14
C SER A 249 -21.35 -8.43 -5.54
N TYR A 250 -20.66 -9.49 -5.13
CA TYR A 250 -19.28 -9.75 -5.55
C TYR A 250 -19.24 -10.15 -7.03
N ASP A 251 -20.14 -11.02 -7.51
CA ASP A 251 -20.23 -11.36 -8.94
C ASP A 251 -20.43 -10.13 -9.83
N LYS A 252 -21.30 -9.20 -9.39
CA LYS A 252 -21.55 -7.95 -10.12
C LYS A 252 -20.31 -7.07 -10.16
N LEU A 253 -19.53 -7.06 -9.08
CA LEU A 253 -18.27 -6.32 -9.00
C LEU A 253 -17.19 -6.97 -9.86
N SER A 254 -17.04 -8.29 -9.81
CA SER A 254 -16.11 -9.03 -10.68
C SER A 254 -16.43 -8.82 -12.16
N ALA A 255 -17.71 -8.93 -12.54
CA ALA A 255 -18.17 -8.65 -13.90
C ALA A 255 -17.89 -7.19 -14.31
N CYS A 256 -17.97 -6.25 -13.37
CA CYS A 256 -17.57 -4.87 -13.60
C CYS A 256 -16.07 -4.75 -13.90
N PHE A 257 -15.21 -5.36 -13.09
CA PHE A 257 -13.75 -5.35 -13.31
C PHE A 257 -13.37 -5.94 -14.66
N ILE A 258 -13.96 -7.08 -15.02
CA ILE A 258 -13.81 -7.73 -16.33
C ILE A 258 -14.24 -6.77 -17.46
N LYS A 259 -15.45 -6.19 -17.35
CA LYS A 259 -15.99 -5.30 -18.40
C LYS A 259 -15.14 -4.05 -18.61
N GLN A 260 -14.48 -3.57 -17.56
CA GLN A 260 -13.56 -2.43 -17.62
C GLN A 260 -12.15 -2.82 -18.08
N GLY A 261 -11.88 -4.11 -18.32
CA GLY A 261 -10.56 -4.61 -18.70
C GLY A 261 -9.53 -4.54 -17.58
N LEU A 262 -9.98 -4.50 -16.32
CA LEU A 262 -9.11 -4.51 -15.13
C LEU A 262 -8.63 -5.91 -14.79
N VAL A 263 -9.43 -6.91 -15.15
CA VAL A 263 -9.15 -8.34 -14.99
C VAL A 263 -9.28 -8.98 -16.36
N GLN A 264 -8.25 -9.68 -16.80
CA GLN A 264 -8.28 -10.43 -18.05
C GLN A 264 -8.88 -11.81 -17.82
N ILE A 265 -9.97 -12.13 -18.54
CA ILE A 265 -10.47 -13.51 -18.57
C ILE A 265 -9.55 -14.31 -19.50
N HIS A 266 -8.73 -15.18 -18.92
CA HIS A 266 -8.06 -16.22 -19.68
C HIS A 266 -8.94 -17.47 -19.70
N ASN A 267 -9.27 -17.96 -20.91
CA ASN A 267 -10.18 -19.09 -21.14
C ASN A 267 -9.81 -20.40 -20.40
N GLU A 268 -8.60 -20.49 -19.84
CA GLU A 268 -8.07 -21.70 -19.19
C GLU A 268 -7.71 -21.49 -17.70
N ARG A 269 -7.83 -20.28 -17.14
CA ARG A 269 -7.45 -20.02 -15.74
C ARG A 269 -8.67 -19.93 -14.85
N SER A 270 -8.60 -20.58 -13.69
CA SER A 270 -9.52 -20.28 -12.60
C SER A 270 -9.30 -18.82 -12.17
N GLU A 271 -10.38 -18.05 -12.07
CA GLU A 271 -10.42 -16.67 -11.56
C GLU A 271 -9.97 -16.53 -10.10
N CYS A 272 -9.29 -17.53 -9.52
CA CYS A 272 -8.81 -17.60 -8.13
C CYS A 272 -7.55 -18.48 -8.02
N GLY A 273 -6.68 -18.47 -9.03
CA GLY A 273 -5.39 -19.17 -9.01
C GLY A 273 -4.24 -18.31 -8.45
N GLU A 274 -3.02 -18.85 -8.47
CA GLU A 274 -1.80 -18.15 -7.98
C GLU A 274 -1.46 -16.84 -8.73
N ASN A 275 -2.09 -16.60 -9.89
CA ASN A 275 -1.94 -15.38 -10.68
C ASN A 275 -3.28 -14.66 -10.84
N ASP A 276 -4.11 -14.69 -9.79
CA ASP A 276 -5.46 -14.17 -9.89
C ASP A 276 -5.52 -12.65 -9.81
N GLU A 277 -5.74 -12.03 -10.97
CA GLU A 277 -5.96 -10.60 -11.08
C GLU A 277 -7.24 -10.13 -10.38
N LEU A 278 -8.23 -11.00 -10.17
CA LEU A 278 -9.51 -10.62 -9.56
C LEU A 278 -9.37 -10.31 -8.07
N SER A 279 -8.77 -11.23 -7.31
CA SER A 279 -8.46 -11.05 -5.88
C SER A 279 -7.61 -9.80 -5.65
N GLU A 280 -6.52 -9.64 -6.40
CA GLU A 280 -5.62 -8.49 -6.33
C GLU A 280 -6.32 -7.16 -6.68
N THR A 281 -7.09 -7.13 -7.78
CA THR A 281 -7.84 -5.94 -8.20
C THR A 281 -8.88 -5.56 -7.16
N PHE A 282 -9.54 -6.53 -6.54
CA PHE A 282 -10.48 -6.29 -5.45
C PHE A 282 -9.77 -5.70 -4.23
N ALA A 283 -8.63 -6.28 -3.83
CA ALA A 283 -7.86 -5.83 -2.69
C ALA A 283 -7.37 -4.39 -2.87
N ASP A 284 -6.83 -4.06 -4.05
CA ASP A 284 -6.47 -2.70 -4.44
C ASP A 284 -7.67 -1.76 -4.43
N TRP A 285 -8.81 -2.19 -4.99
CA TRP A 285 -10.02 -1.38 -5.00
C TRP A 285 -10.46 -1.02 -3.57
N ILE A 286 -10.50 -1.99 -2.67
CA ILE A 286 -10.81 -1.77 -1.26
C ILE A 286 -9.75 -0.87 -0.60
N ALA A 287 -8.47 -1.08 -0.86
CA ALA A 287 -7.38 -0.32 -0.26
C ALA A 287 -7.48 1.18 -0.54
N VAL A 288 -7.93 1.57 -1.73
CA VAL A 288 -8.16 2.99 -2.05
C VAL A 288 -9.43 3.54 -1.37
N GLN A 289 -10.45 2.71 -1.08
CA GLN A 289 -11.66 3.18 -0.37
C GLN A 289 -11.39 3.52 1.11
N ILE A 290 -10.37 2.92 1.71
CA ILE A 290 -10.00 3.05 3.12
C ILE A 290 -9.09 4.25 3.35
#